data_AF-A0A061R5H5-F1
#
_entry.id   AF-A0A061R5H5-F1
#
_cell.length_a   1.000
_cell.length_b   1.000
_cell.length_c   1.000
_cell.angle_alpha   90.00
_cell.angle_beta   90.00
_cell.angle_gamma   90.00
#
_symmetry.space_group_name_H-M   'P 1'
#
loop_
_entity.id
_entity.type
_entity.pdbx_description
1 polymer ?
#
loop_
_entity_poly.entity_id
_entity_poly.type
_entity_poly.pdbx_seq_one_letter_code
_entity_poly.pdbx_strand_id
1 'polypeptide(L)'
;MNPGTQSAWGRQYLSIEGSPKRPLPRLVTSPVFRKCHSSFAAGKTIKIRRGTIEISESISMRSSTRTGVQASASREFRDADRKTSVLFVCLGNICRSPTAEAVLTAVVKEAGLESRFVVDSCGTGGGNPNWYKEGGWSYHEGEDADPRMTEVAARRGVHLTSKSRPLKPDDLNRFDYIIGMDSSNMASIQVAADYWASKGYDIPKNYRGKLKTMTSYCRKHKGETEVPDPYYGGTQGFERVLDLLDDACSGLLQDCMQMESGKK
;
A
#
# COMPACT_ATOMS: atom_id res chain seq x y z
N MET A 1 -4.07 9.24 71.56
CA MET A 1 -3.61 10.47 70.89
C MET A 1 -4.03 10.39 69.43
N ASN A 2 -4.54 11.51 68.92
CA ASN A 2 -5.39 11.62 67.73
C ASN A 2 -4.69 11.31 66.38
N PRO A 3 -5.47 11.06 65.31
CA PRO A 3 -5.09 10.54 63.98
C PRO A 3 -5.15 11.61 62.86
N GLY A 4 -5.04 11.16 61.60
CA GLY A 4 -5.41 11.91 60.37
C GLY A 4 -4.19 12.24 59.51
N THR A 5 -4.14 11.91 58.22
CA THR A 5 -5.04 12.48 57.21
C THR A 5 -5.22 11.56 55.98
N GLN A 6 -6.48 11.27 55.66
CA GLN A 6 -6.95 11.06 54.29
C GLN A 6 -7.61 12.37 53.82
N SER A 7 -7.39 12.77 52.57
CA SER A 7 -8.21 13.74 51.84
C SER A 7 -7.90 13.62 50.35
N ALA A 8 -8.76 13.98 49.41
CA ALA A 8 -10.21 13.99 49.34
C ALA A 8 -10.51 14.12 47.83
N TRP A 9 -11.43 13.31 47.33
CA TRP A 9 -12.02 13.50 46.01
C TRP A 9 -12.92 14.74 46.04
N GLY A 10 -12.61 15.74 45.21
CA GLY A 10 -13.41 16.96 45.06
C GLY A 10 -13.72 17.25 43.60
N ARG A 11 -14.93 16.89 43.17
CA ARG A 11 -15.57 17.40 41.96
C ARG A 11 -15.98 18.86 42.17
N GLN A 12 -15.70 19.73 41.21
CA GLN A 12 -16.47 20.97 41.06
C GLN A 12 -16.65 21.34 39.59
N TYR A 13 -17.92 21.39 39.20
CA TYR A 13 -18.46 21.96 37.97
C TYR A 13 -18.22 23.48 37.96
N LEU A 14 -17.82 24.02 36.80
CA LEU A 14 -18.04 25.42 36.45
C LEU A 14 -18.56 25.50 35.01
N SER A 15 -19.83 25.87 34.91
CA SER A 15 -20.51 26.29 33.69
C SER A 15 -19.92 27.62 33.20
N ILE A 16 -19.61 27.72 31.91
CA ILE A 16 -19.43 29.01 31.23
C ILE A 16 -20.20 28.92 29.90
N GLU A 17 -21.30 29.66 29.83
CA GLU A 17 -22.06 29.93 28.62
C GLU A 17 -21.38 31.03 27.79
N GLY A 18 -21.51 30.95 26.46
CA GLY A 18 -21.72 32.16 25.64
C GLY A 18 -20.61 32.65 24.68
N SER A 19 -20.70 32.19 23.42
CA SER A 19 -20.53 32.98 22.16
C SER A 19 -19.12 33.23 21.57
N PRO A 20 -18.96 33.48 20.23
CA PRO A 20 -19.90 33.36 19.11
C PRO A 20 -19.43 32.39 17.98
N LYS A 21 -20.40 31.86 17.22
CA LYS A 21 -20.20 31.01 16.04
C LYS A 21 -19.54 31.80 14.89
N ARG A 22 -18.35 31.37 14.44
CA ARG A 22 -17.75 31.86 13.18
C ARG A 22 -18.35 31.09 12.00
N PRO A 23 -18.68 31.76 10.88
CA PRO A 23 -19.20 31.08 9.70
C PRO A 23 -18.13 30.17 9.10
N LEU A 24 -18.55 28.96 8.72
CA LEU A 24 -17.72 27.97 8.04
C LEU A 24 -17.22 28.54 6.70
N PRO A 25 -15.92 28.38 6.35
CA PRO A 25 -15.46 28.69 5.02
C PRO A 25 -16.13 27.76 3.99
N ARG A 26 -16.57 28.35 2.88
CA ARG A 26 -17.20 27.66 1.75
C ARG A 26 -16.29 26.54 1.25
N LEU A 27 -16.88 25.37 1.00
CA LEU A 27 -16.25 24.26 0.30
C LEU A 27 -15.65 24.75 -1.02
N VAL A 28 -14.33 24.73 -1.11
CA VAL A 28 -13.64 24.70 -2.39
C VAL A 28 -13.53 23.21 -2.75
N THR A 29 -14.36 22.77 -3.68
CA THR A 29 -14.29 21.41 -4.22
C THR A 29 -13.01 21.30 -5.05
N SER A 30 -12.02 20.58 -4.54
CA SER A 30 -10.84 20.19 -5.30
C SER A 30 -11.25 19.11 -6.32
N PRO A 31 -10.89 19.22 -7.61
CA PRO A 31 -11.41 18.34 -8.64
C PRO A 31 -10.53 17.08 -8.75
N VAL A 32 -10.85 16.04 -7.98
CA VAL A 32 -10.33 14.68 -8.25
C VAL A 32 -11.44 13.68 -8.56
N PHE A 33 -12.71 13.99 -8.26
CA PHE A 33 -13.85 13.18 -8.68
C PHE A 33 -14.75 13.94 -9.66
N ARG A 34 -14.39 13.96 -10.94
CA ARG A 34 -15.36 14.21 -12.03
C ARG A 34 -15.36 13.01 -12.97
N LYS A 35 -16.52 12.34 -13.05
CA LYS A 35 -16.86 11.40 -14.12
C LYS A 35 -16.74 12.14 -15.46
N CYS A 36 -15.73 11.80 -16.25
CA CYS A 36 -15.65 12.20 -17.64
C CYS A 36 -16.48 11.21 -18.47
N HIS A 37 -17.66 11.63 -18.91
CA HIS A 37 -18.35 10.96 -20.02
C HIS A 37 -17.67 11.42 -21.31
N SER A 38 -16.77 10.60 -21.86
CA SER A 38 -16.38 10.71 -23.26
C SER A 38 -17.25 9.78 -24.09
N SER A 39 -18.15 10.40 -24.86
CA SER A 39 -18.87 9.75 -25.95
C SER A 39 -17.84 9.31 -27.00
N PHE A 40 -17.59 8.01 -27.12
CA PHE A 40 -16.88 7.47 -28.28
C PHE A 40 -17.90 7.00 -29.31
N ALA A 41 -17.70 7.52 -30.52
CA ALA A 41 -18.56 7.36 -31.67
C ALA A 41 -18.63 5.90 -32.16
N ALA A 42 -19.74 5.63 -32.81
CA ALA A 42 -20.15 4.34 -33.36
C ALA A 42 -19.18 3.76 -34.40
N GLY A 43 -19.18 2.43 -34.49
CA GLY A 43 -18.96 1.73 -35.75
C GLY A 43 -17.92 0.63 -35.71
N LYS A 44 -18.39 -0.62 -35.49
CA LYS A 44 -18.28 -1.74 -36.44
C LYS A 44 -18.84 -3.01 -35.81
N THR A 45 -19.98 -3.44 -36.33
CA THR A 45 -20.63 -4.71 -36.01
C THR A 45 -19.81 -5.86 -36.60
N ILE A 46 -19.27 -6.74 -35.75
CA ILE A 46 -18.65 -8.00 -36.19
C ILE A 46 -19.75 -9.08 -36.22
N LYS A 47 -20.12 -9.52 -37.43
CA LYS A 47 -21.00 -10.68 -37.64
C LYS A 47 -20.21 -11.96 -37.37
N ILE A 48 -20.60 -12.70 -36.33
CA ILE A 48 -20.11 -14.06 -36.09
C ILE A 48 -20.94 -15.01 -36.96
N ARG A 49 -20.33 -15.64 -37.96
CA ARG A 49 -20.91 -16.80 -38.67
C ARG A 49 -20.39 -18.08 -38.04
N ARG A 50 -21.31 -18.94 -37.60
CA ARG A 50 -21.05 -20.34 -37.26
C ARG A 50 -20.48 -21.05 -38.51
N GLY A 51 -19.37 -21.73 -38.34
CA GLY A 51 -18.77 -22.59 -39.36
C GLY A 51 -17.80 -23.55 -38.70
N THR A 52 -18.23 -24.80 -38.61
CA THR A 52 -17.42 -25.97 -38.25
C THR A 52 -16.24 -26.08 -39.20
N ILE A 53 -15.03 -26.24 -38.67
CA ILE A 53 -13.89 -26.76 -39.42
C ILE A 53 -13.21 -27.80 -38.53
N GLU A 54 -13.48 -29.06 -38.81
CA GLU A 54 -12.58 -30.17 -38.48
C GLU A 54 -11.39 -30.11 -39.44
N ILE A 55 -10.18 -30.21 -38.90
CA ILE A 55 -9.01 -30.63 -39.67
C ILE A 55 -8.21 -31.58 -38.79
N SER A 56 -8.34 -32.86 -39.08
CA SER A 56 -7.37 -33.89 -38.74
C SER A 56 -6.16 -33.74 -39.66
N GLU A 57 -4.95 -33.70 -39.12
CA GLU A 57 -3.78 -34.22 -39.84
C GLU A 57 -2.64 -34.59 -38.89
N SER A 58 -2.27 -35.86 -38.99
CA SER A 58 -1.16 -36.54 -38.36
C SER A 58 0.10 -36.40 -39.21
N ILE A 59 1.15 -35.73 -38.73
CA ILE A 59 2.48 -35.78 -39.37
C ILE A 59 3.59 -36.04 -38.34
N SER A 60 4.08 -37.28 -38.40
CA SER A 60 5.45 -37.78 -38.28
C SER A 60 6.49 -36.94 -37.53
N MET A 61 7.04 -37.54 -36.46
CA MET A 61 8.35 -37.20 -35.91
C MET A 61 9.42 -37.19 -37.00
N ARG A 62 10.15 -36.08 -37.13
CA ARG A 62 11.56 -36.09 -37.56
C ARG A 62 12.36 -35.18 -36.65
N SER A 63 13.35 -35.81 -36.03
CA SER A 63 14.46 -35.18 -35.33
C SER A 63 15.16 -34.16 -36.24
N SER A 64 15.27 -32.92 -35.76
CA SER A 64 16.25 -31.95 -36.24
C SER A 64 16.62 -31.04 -35.09
N THR A 65 17.89 -31.12 -34.71
CA THR A 65 18.56 -30.29 -33.73
C THR A 65 18.36 -28.80 -34.03
N ARG A 66 17.64 -28.09 -33.16
CA ARG A 66 17.64 -26.62 -33.11
C ARG A 66 17.69 -26.14 -31.66
N THR A 67 18.84 -26.37 -31.03
CA THR A 67 19.23 -25.65 -29.80
C THR A 67 19.39 -24.17 -30.13
N GLY A 68 18.54 -23.30 -29.56
CA GLY A 68 18.85 -21.86 -29.53
C GLY A 68 17.70 -20.84 -29.45
N VAL A 69 16.42 -21.20 -29.55
CA VAL A 69 15.33 -20.18 -29.64
C VAL A 69 14.20 -20.36 -28.59
N GLN A 70 14.19 -21.44 -27.81
CA GLN A 70 13.07 -21.73 -26.89
C GLN A 70 13.14 -21.04 -25.51
N ALA A 71 14.25 -20.39 -25.14
CA ALA A 71 14.38 -19.77 -23.83
C ALA A 71 13.74 -18.37 -23.72
N SER A 72 13.77 -17.54 -24.78
CA SER A 72 13.28 -16.15 -24.75
C SER A 72 11.76 -16.07 -24.76
N ALA A 73 11.09 -16.80 -25.66
CA ALA A 73 9.63 -16.84 -25.73
C ALA A 73 8.99 -17.36 -24.43
N SER A 74 9.65 -18.30 -23.74
CA SER A 74 9.16 -18.83 -22.46
C SER A 74 9.29 -17.84 -21.28
N ARG A 75 10.20 -16.85 -21.37
CA ARG A 75 10.31 -15.75 -20.39
C ARG A 75 9.32 -14.63 -20.69
N GLU A 76 9.17 -14.27 -21.96
CA GLU A 76 8.24 -13.22 -22.41
C GLU A 76 6.77 -13.59 -22.11
N PHE A 77 6.38 -14.86 -22.31
CA PHE A 77 5.05 -15.33 -21.94
C PHE A 77 4.84 -15.47 -20.42
N ARG A 78 5.90 -15.64 -19.62
CA ARG A 78 5.82 -15.74 -18.14
C ARG A 78 5.73 -14.38 -17.45
N ASP A 79 6.29 -13.33 -18.04
CA ASP A 79 6.25 -11.98 -17.47
C ASP A 79 4.92 -11.26 -17.73
N ALA A 80 4.20 -11.59 -18.82
CA ALA A 80 2.93 -10.95 -19.17
C ALA A 80 1.77 -11.26 -18.20
N ASP A 81 1.85 -12.38 -17.48
CA ASP A 81 0.85 -12.80 -16.48
C ASP A 81 1.32 -12.55 -15.02
N ARG A 82 2.51 -11.96 -14.85
CA ARG A 82 3.08 -11.73 -13.52
C ARG A 82 2.51 -10.46 -12.91
N LYS A 83 1.74 -10.61 -11.83
CA LYS A 83 1.20 -9.48 -11.06
C LYS A 83 2.33 -8.66 -10.42
N THR A 84 2.19 -7.34 -10.43
CA THR A 84 3.03 -6.42 -9.68
C THR A 84 2.63 -6.47 -8.20
N SER A 85 3.59 -6.76 -7.33
CA SER A 85 3.35 -6.91 -5.90
C SER A 85 3.93 -5.74 -5.09
N VAL A 86 3.08 -5.08 -4.29
CA VAL A 86 3.43 -3.91 -3.48
C VAL A 86 3.11 -4.16 -2.00
N LEU A 87 4.09 -3.93 -1.13
CA LEU A 87 3.94 -4.00 0.33
C LEU A 87 4.20 -2.63 0.96
N PHE A 88 3.24 -2.12 1.72
CA PHE A 88 3.41 -0.88 2.49
C PHE A 88 3.82 -1.17 3.93
N VAL A 89 4.81 -0.43 4.44
CA VAL A 89 5.40 -0.66 5.76
C VAL A 89 5.38 0.62 6.58
N CYS A 90 4.77 0.57 7.77
CA CYS A 90 4.91 1.60 8.78
C CYS A 90 5.28 0.99 10.14
N LEU A 91 5.26 1.77 11.22
CA LEU A 91 5.63 1.24 12.54
C LEU A 91 4.65 0.18 13.08
N GLY A 92 3.38 0.55 13.24
CA GLY A 92 2.37 -0.29 13.92
C GLY A 92 1.35 -0.98 13.00
N ASN A 93 1.35 -0.69 11.70
CA ASN A 93 0.38 -1.22 10.73
C ASN A 93 -1.11 -1.00 11.07
N ILE A 94 -1.41 0.13 11.71
CA ILE A 94 -2.80 0.52 12.02
C ILE A 94 -3.20 1.87 11.41
N CYS A 95 -2.24 2.73 11.04
CA CYS A 95 -2.53 4.07 10.50
C CYS A 95 -2.08 4.20 9.04
N ARG A 96 -0.79 4.42 8.81
CA ARG A 96 -0.25 4.85 7.52
C ARG A 96 -0.25 3.75 6.46
N SER A 97 0.28 2.56 6.79
CA SER A 97 0.38 1.46 5.81
C SER A 97 -0.96 0.83 5.40
N PRO A 98 -1.94 0.59 6.28
CA PRO A 98 -3.28 0.15 5.85
C PRO A 98 -3.99 1.18 4.98
N THR A 99 -3.78 2.47 5.26
CA THR A 99 -4.34 3.54 4.42
C THR A 99 -3.73 3.52 3.02
N ALA A 100 -2.40 3.36 2.92
CA ALA A 100 -1.72 3.29 1.63
C ALA A 100 -2.16 2.08 0.80
N GLU A 101 -2.35 0.92 1.44
CA GLU A 101 -2.92 -0.28 0.81
C GLU A 101 -4.32 0.00 0.25
N ALA A 102 -5.21 0.59 1.06
CA ALA A 102 -6.58 0.88 0.64
C ALA A 102 -6.63 1.92 -0.50
N VAL A 103 -5.81 2.98 -0.42
CA VAL A 103 -5.72 4.02 -1.44
C VAL A 103 -5.17 3.45 -2.76
N LEU A 104 -4.05 2.71 -2.73
CA LEU A 104 -3.52 2.10 -3.95
C LEU A 104 -4.53 1.12 -4.55
N THR A 105 -5.17 0.30 -3.72
CA THR A 105 -6.21 -0.65 -4.18
C THR A 105 -7.37 0.07 -4.88
N ALA A 106 -7.81 1.22 -4.35
CA ALA A 106 -8.84 2.03 -4.99
C ALA A 106 -8.36 2.59 -6.34
N VAL A 107 -7.14 3.13 -6.39
CA VAL A 107 -6.55 3.71 -7.61
C VAL A 107 -6.34 2.66 -8.71
N VAL A 108 -5.85 1.46 -8.38
CA VAL A 108 -5.68 0.38 -9.38
C VAL A 108 -7.02 -0.16 -9.87
N LYS A 109 -8.03 -0.21 -9.00
CA LYS A 109 -9.39 -0.61 -9.36
C LYS A 109 -10.04 0.40 -10.30
N GLU A 110 -9.93 1.68 -10.00
CA GLU A 110 -10.44 2.74 -10.89
C GLU A 110 -9.79 2.72 -12.27
N ALA A 111 -8.50 2.37 -12.34
CA ALA A 111 -7.78 2.16 -13.60
C ALA A 111 -8.10 0.84 -14.32
N GLY A 112 -8.90 -0.05 -13.73
CA GLY A 112 -9.20 -1.38 -14.30
C GLY A 112 -8.01 -2.35 -14.28
N LEU A 113 -7.08 -2.17 -13.36
CA LEU A 113 -5.80 -2.91 -13.27
C LEU A 113 -5.72 -3.84 -12.05
N GLU A 114 -6.79 -4.02 -11.31
CA GLU A 114 -6.86 -4.84 -10.09
C GLU A 114 -6.31 -6.26 -10.26
N SER A 115 -6.54 -6.90 -11.42
CA SER A 115 -6.04 -8.25 -11.69
C SER A 115 -4.52 -8.33 -11.83
N ARG A 116 -3.86 -7.19 -12.06
CA ARG A 116 -2.41 -7.05 -12.30
C ARG A 116 -1.63 -6.67 -11.05
N PHE A 117 -2.32 -6.40 -9.93
CA PHE A 117 -1.67 -6.01 -8.68
C PHE A 117 -1.96 -6.99 -7.55
N VAL A 118 -0.99 -7.10 -6.65
CA VAL A 118 -1.15 -7.66 -5.31
C VAL A 118 -0.68 -6.60 -4.34
N VAL A 119 -1.56 -6.12 -3.47
CA VAL A 119 -1.28 -5.04 -2.52
C VAL A 119 -1.50 -5.57 -1.11
N ASP A 120 -0.59 -5.25 -0.20
CA ASP A 120 -0.63 -5.65 1.21
C ASP A 120 0.05 -4.59 2.07
N SER A 121 -0.13 -4.67 3.39
CA SER A 121 0.53 -3.81 4.36
C SER A 121 1.02 -4.58 5.58
N CYS A 122 2.08 -4.07 6.23
CA CYS A 122 2.62 -4.62 7.45
C CYS A 122 3.30 -3.57 8.34
N GLY A 123 3.81 -4.03 9.50
CA GLY A 123 4.39 -3.19 10.54
C GLY A 123 5.79 -3.64 10.98
N THR A 124 6.60 -2.69 11.46
CA THR A 124 7.91 -2.95 12.08
C THR A 124 7.80 -3.02 13.61
N GLY A 125 6.85 -3.80 14.12
CA GLY A 125 6.76 -4.17 15.53
C GLY A 125 5.99 -3.22 16.46
N GLY A 126 5.39 -2.14 15.94
CA GLY A 126 4.54 -1.25 16.74
C GLY A 126 5.23 -0.57 17.92
N GLY A 127 6.57 -0.47 17.91
CA GLY A 127 7.37 0.06 19.02
C GLY A 127 8.18 -1.00 19.76
N ASN A 128 8.01 -2.29 19.48
CA ASN A 128 8.85 -3.34 20.07
C ASN A 128 10.16 -3.42 19.28
N PRO A 129 11.34 -3.09 19.85
CA PRO A 129 12.60 -3.10 19.13
C PRO A 129 13.11 -4.50 18.75
N ASN A 130 12.50 -5.56 19.30
CA ASN A 130 12.89 -6.95 19.10
C ASN A 130 11.87 -7.74 18.27
N TRP A 131 10.91 -7.07 17.61
CA TRP A 131 9.83 -7.73 16.87
C TRP A 131 10.30 -8.75 15.82
N TYR A 132 11.46 -8.53 15.21
CA TYR A 132 12.03 -9.37 14.15
C TYR A 132 12.83 -10.56 14.67
N LYS A 133 13.09 -10.64 15.98
CA LYS A 133 13.86 -11.73 16.60
C LYS A 133 12.99 -12.95 16.86
N GLU A 134 13.62 -14.10 17.07
CA GLU A 134 12.92 -15.29 17.57
C GLU A 134 12.15 -14.96 18.87
N GLY A 135 10.85 -15.27 18.92
CA GLY A 135 9.97 -14.91 20.03
C GLY A 135 9.57 -13.42 20.10
N GLY A 136 9.94 -12.63 19.10
CA GLY A 136 9.48 -11.25 18.93
C GLY A 136 7.98 -11.17 18.65
N TRP A 137 7.37 -10.03 18.97
CA TRP A 137 5.94 -9.77 18.80
C TRP A 137 5.71 -8.31 18.39
N SER A 138 4.55 -8.03 17.81
CA SER A 138 4.13 -6.68 17.41
C SER A 138 2.94 -6.23 18.24
N TYR A 139 2.95 -4.98 18.72
CA TYR A 139 1.92 -4.45 19.61
C TYR A 139 0.49 -4.55 19.07
N HIS A 140 0.32 -4.35 17.77
CA HIS A 140 -1.00 -4.27 17.14
C HIS A 140 -1.36 -5.51 16.33
N GLU A 141 -0.61 -6.61 16.42
CA GLU A 141 -0.88 -7.79 15.58
C GLU A 141 -2.32 -8.30 15.77
N GLY A 142 -3.06 -8.43 14.67
CA GLY A 142 -4.46 -8.83 14.62
C GLY A 142 -5.48 -7.70 14.82
N GLU A 143 -5.05 -6.49 15.19
CA GLU A 143 -5.94 -5.36 15.39
C GLU A 143 -6.44 -4.76 14.06
N ASP A 144 -7.59 -4.08 14.12
CA ASP A 144 -8.09 -3.25 13.02
C ASP A 144 -7.26 -1.98 12.86
N ALA A 145 -7.44 -1.30 11.71
CA ALA A 145 -6.90 0.03 11.52
C ALA A 145 -7.40 1.02 12.59
N ASP A 146 -6.59 2.03 12.89
CA ASP A 146 -6.90 3.07 13.88
C ASP A 146 -8.26 3.71 13.54
N PRO A 147 -9.21 3.75 14.48
CA PRO A 147 -10.54 4.28 14.22
C PRO A 147 -10.55 5.72 13.70
N ARG A 148 -9.59 6.56 14.13
CA ARG A 148 -9.46 7.95 13.68
C ARG A 148 -9.05 8.02 12.21
N MET A 149 -8.12 7.16 11.80
CA MET A 149 -7.72 7.07 10.40
C MET A 149 -8.86 6.51 9.54
N THR A 150 -9.53 5.47 10.04
CA THR A 150 -10.69 4.85 9.37
C THR A 150 -11.79 5.87 9.13
N GLU A 151 -12.11 6.71 10.13
CA GLU A 151 -13.12 7.76 10.00
C GLU A 151 -12.75 8.78 8.91
N VAL A 152 -11.51 9.28 8.91
CA VAL A 152 -11.07 10.28 7.93
C VAL A 152 -11.02 9.69 6.52
N ALA A 153 -10.51 8.47 6.38
CA ALA A 153 -10.46 7.77 5.09
C ALA A 153 -11.87 7.49 4.53
N ALA A 154 -12.82 7.10 5.39
CA ALA A 154 -14.19 6.84 4.98
C ALA A 154 -14.89 8.08 4.41
N ARG A 155 -14.57 9.28 4.90
CA ARG A 155 -15.07 10.55 4.33
C ARG A 155 -14.59 10.79 2.90
N ARG A 156 -13.49 10.16 2.50
CA ARG A 156 -12.93 10.19 1.14
C ARG A 156 -13.33 8.95 0.31
N GLY A 157 -14.23 8.11 0.82
CA GLY A 157 -14.68 6.88 0.15
C GLY A 157 -13.66 5.73 0.18
N VAL A 158 -12.65 5.81 1.06
CA VAL A 158 -11.62 4.78 1.23
C VAL A 158 -11.94 3.96 2.48
N HIS A 159 -12.04 2.64 2.31
CA HIS A 159 -12.36 1.71 3.40
C HIS A 159 -11.13 0.88 3.77
N LEU A 160 -10.72 0.98 5.04
CA LEU A 160 -9.58 0.23 5.58
C LEU A 160 -10.13 -1.08 6.13
N THR A 161 -9.70 -2.20 5.55
CA THR A 161 -10.17 -3.55 5.93
C THR A 161 -9.03 -4.48 6.38
N SER A 162 -7.80 -3.99 6.31
CA SER A 162 -6.59 -4.73 6.64
C SER A 162 -6.48 -4.94 8.15
N LYS A 163 -6.02 -6.14 8.53
CA LYS A 163 -5.65 -6.47 9.90
C LYS A 163 -4.16 -6.28 10.08
N SER A 164 -3.77 -5.66 11.18
CA SER A 164 -2.36 -5.37 11.44
C SER A 164 -1.56 -6.66 11.57
N ARG A 165 -0.38 -6.70 10.94
CA ARG A 165 0.56 -7.82 10.99
C ARG A 165 2.01 -7.32 11.00
N PRO A 166 2.95 -8.04 11.64
CA PRO A 166 4.36 -7.73 11.50
C PRO A 166 4.86 -8.07 10.08
N LEU A 167 5.91 -7.37 9.65
CA LEU A 167 6.73 -7.78 8.51
C LEU A 167 7.32 -9.17 8.79
N LYS A 168 7.49 -9.99 7.75
CA LYS A 168 8.09 -11.32 7.87
C LYS A 168 9.25 -11.49 6.87
N PRO A 169 10.20 -12.42 7.10
CA PRO A 169 11.31 -12.66 6.17
C PRO A 169 10.82 -12.94 4.74
N ASP A 170 9.75 -13.73 4.60
CA ASP A 170 9.16 -14.13 3.33
C ASP A 170 8.57 -12.95 2.53
N ASP A 171 8.18 -11.86 3.19
CA ASP A 171 7.71 -10.65 2.51
C ASP A 171 8.83 -10.04 1.63
N LEU A 172 10.10 -10.15 2.05
CA LEU A 172 11.23 -9.64 1.27
C LEU A 172 11.40 -10.38 -0.07
N ASN A 173 10.96 -11.64 -0.12
CA ASN A 173 10.95 -12.44 -1.35
C ASN A 173 9.74 -12.12 -2.22
N ARG A 174 8.54 -12.12 -1.61
CA ARG A 174 7.26 -12.09 -2.30
C ARG A 174 6.95 -10.79 -3.03
N PHE A 175 7.40 -9.66 -2.49
CA PHE A 175 7.02 -8.35 -3.02
C PHE A 175 8.09 -7.78 -3.97
N ASP A 176 7.65 -7.16 -5.06
CA ASP A 176 8.49 -6.43 -6.01
C ASP A 176 8.87 -5.05 -5.46
N TYR A 177 7.91 -4.40 -4.76
CA TYR A 177 8.07 -3.09 -4.13
C TYR A 177 7.76 -3.18 -2.64
N ILE A 178 8.67 -2.68 -1.81
CA ILE A 178 8.49 -2.58 -0.37
C ILE A 178 8.66 -1.12 0.01
N ILE A 179 7.58 -0.50 0.44
CA ILE A 179 7.44 0.95 0.53
C ILE A 179 7.31 1.37 1.99
N GLY A 180 8.34 2.01 2.52
CA GLY A 180 8.34 2.59 3.87
C GLY A 180 7.73 3.99 3.92
N MET A 181 7.07 4.31 5.01
CA MET A 181 6.44 5.63 5.22
C MET A 181 7.43 6.70 5.65
N ASP A 182 8.43 6.32 6.44
CA ASP A 182 9.48 7.21 6.93
C ASP A 182 10.86 6.51 6.93
N SER A 183 11.91 7.27 7.22
CA SER A 183 13.28 6.76 7.26
C SER A 183 13.52 5.70 8.35
N SER A 184 12.79 5.77 9.46
CA SER A 184 12.86 4.80 10.56
C SER A 184 12.33 3.43 10.14
N ASN A 185 11.26 3.39 9.34
CA ASN A 185 10.76 2.15 8.77
C ASN A 185 11.82 1.51 7.87
N MET A 186 12.47 2.31 7.02
CA MET A 186 13.53 1.82 6.12
C MET A 186 14.73 1.25 6.88
N ALA A 187 15.14 1.90 7.96
CA ALA A 187 16.20 1.39 8.83
C ALA A 187 15.79 0.09 9.53
N SER A 188 14.56 0.04 10.05
CA SER A 188 14.02 -1.13 10.75
C SER A 188 13.91 -2.36 9.85
N ILE A 189 13.48 -2.19 8.60
CA ILE A 189 13.44 -3.26 7.58
C ILE A 189 14.85 -3.81 7.34
N GLN A 190 15.85 -2.93 7.22
CA GLN A 190 17.24 -3.37 6.98
C GLN A 190 17.81 -4.13 8.16
N VAL A 191 17.60 -3.66 9.39
CA VAL A 191 18.03 -4.35 10.61
C VAL A 191 17.39 -5.74 10.71
N ALA A 192 16.09 -5.85 10.44
CA ALA A 192 15.39 -7.14 10.44
C ALA A 192 15.93 -8.09 9.36
N ALA A 193 16.14 -7.59 8.14
CA ALA A 193 16.69 -8.36 7.04
C ALA A 193 18.11 -8.89 7.33
N ASP A 194 18.99 -8.05 7.87
CA ASP A 194 20.36 -8.44 8.23
C ASP A 194 20.35 -9.50 9.35
N TYR A 195 19.47 -9.36 10.35
CA TYR A 195 19.27 -10.38 11.38
C TYR A 195 18.78 -11.71 10.78
N TRP A 196 17.73 -11.70 9.96
CA TRP A 196 17.20 -12.92 9.34
C TRP A 196 18.22 -13.60 8.43
N ALA A 197 18.98 -12.84 7.65
CA ALA A 197 20.09 -13.38 6.87
C ALA A 197 21.13 -14.07 7.78
N SER A 198 21.50 -13.47 8.92
CA SER A 198 22.42 -14.08 9.88
C SER A 198 21.89 -15.37 10.53
N LYS A 199 20.56 -15.56 10.53
CA LYS A 199 19.87 -16.74 11.06
C LYS A 199 19.57 -17.82 10.02
N GLY A 200 20.00 -17.61 8.77
CA GLY A 200 19.83 -18.58 7.68
C GLY A 200 18.46 -18.53 7.00
N TYR A 201 17.68 -17.48 7.20
CA TYR A 201 16.48 -17.25 6.38
C TYR A 201 16.88 -16.89 4.94
N ASP A 202 16.05 -17.30 3.98
CA ASP A 202 16.24 -16.92 2.58
C ASP A 202 15.88 -15.45 2.37
N ILE A 203 16.89 -14.58 2.36
CA ILE A 203 16.74 -13.15 2.10
C ILE A 203 17.36 -12.83 0.74
N PRO A 204 16.61 -12.20 -0.19
CA PRO A 204 17.16 -11.84 -1.50
C PRO A 204 18.36 -10.92 -1.36
N LYS A 205 19.49 -11.25 -2.02
CA LYS A 205 20.69 -10.40 -2.02
C LYS A 205 20.41 -8.96 -2.46
N ASN A 206 19.42 -8.77 -3.33
CA ASN A 206 19.03 -7.47 -3.90
C ASN A 206 17.77 -6.88 -3.24
N TYR A 207 17.33 -7.32 -2.06
CA TYR A 207 16.12 -6.79 -1.41
C TYR A 207 16.17 -5.26 -1.25
N ARG A 208 17.35 -4.68 -1.00
CA ARG A 208 17.56 -3.22 -0.91
C ARG A 208 17.13 -2.47 -2.18
N GLY A 209 17.20 -3.10 -3.36
CA GLY A 209 16.73 -2.50 -4.61
C GLY A 209 15.21 -2.38 -4.72
N LYS A 210 14.48 -3.18 -3.92
CA LYS A 210 13.01 -3.16 -3.81
C LYS A 210 12.50 -2.12 -2.81
N LEU A 211 13.39 -1.62 -1.94
CA LEU A 211 13.06 -0.67 -0.88
C LEU A 211 12.90 0.75 -1.45
N LYS A 212 11.75 1.38 -1.21
CA LYS A 212 11.45 2.76 -1.61
C LYS A 212 10.73 3.51 -0.50
N THR A 213 10.87 4.84 -0.45
CA THR A 213 10.06 5.67 0.44
C THR A 213 8.77 6.06 -0.27
N MET A 214 7.66 6.15 0.46
CA MET A 214 6.37 6.53 -0.12
C MET A 214 6.44 7.89 -0.82
N THR A 215 7.10 8.85 -0.19
CA THR A 215 7.27 10.21 -0.70
C THR A 215 8.07 10.32 -2.00
N SER A 216 8.86 9.29 -2.35
CA SER A 216 9.56 9.26 -3.64
C SER A 216 8.60 9.20 -4.85
N TYR A 217 7.34 8.81 -4.60
CA TYR A 217 6.28 8.77 -5.61
C TYR A 217 5.36 10.00 -5.61
N CYS A 218 5.54 10.95 -4.67
CA CYS A 218 4.77 12.19 -4.65
C CYS A 218 5.05 13.02 -5.91
N ARG A 219 4.00 13.48 -6.59
CA ARG A 219 4.12 14.32 -7.79
C ARG A 219 3.73 15.77 -7.53
N LYS A 220 2.76 15.98 -6.63
CA LYS A 220 2.34 17.30 -6.15
C LYS A 220 3.15 17.73 -4.91
N HIS A 221 3.48 16.79 -4.03
CA HIS A 221 4.16 17.04 -2.76
C HIS A 221 5.65 16.68 -2.76
N LYS A 222 6.40 17.11 -3.79
CA LYS A 222 7.81 16.71 -4.00
C LYS A 222 8.81 17.14 -2.91
N GLY A 223 8.43 18.12 -2.08
CA GLY A 223 9.28 18.61 -0.98
C GLY A 223 9.21 17.77 0.30
N GLU A 224 8.30 16.81 0.35
CA GLU A 224 8.09 15.98 1.54
C GLU A 224 9.08 14.82 1.56
N THR A 225 9.72 14.61 2.71
CA THR A 225 10.71 13.55 2.88
C THR A 225 10.10 12.29 3.46
N GLU A 226 9.01 12.39 4.20
CA GLU A 226 8.32 11.28 4.86
C GLU A 226 6.81 11.50 4.94
N VAL A 227 6.07 10.41 5.17
CA VAL A 227 4.65 10.46 5.54
C VAL A 227 4.59 10.55 7.08
N PRO A 228 4.19 11.70 7.64
CA PRO A 228 4.31 11.97 9.07
C PRO A 228 3.42 11.03 9.88
N ASP A 229 3.84 10.67 11.08
CA ASP A 229 2.99 9.87 11.97
C ASP A 229 1.82 10.72 12.49
N PRO A 230 0.56 10.37 12.16
CA PRO A 230 -0.59 11.18 12.53
C PRO A 230 -1.01 11.00 13.99
N TYR A 231 -0.44 10.02 14.71
CA TYR A 231 -0.94 9.57 16.00
C TYR A 231 -1.08 10.69 17.04
N TYR A 232 -0.17 11.69 16.98
CA TYR A 232 -0.14 12.86 17.87
C TYR A 232 -0.62 14.17 17.22
N GLY A 233 -1.03 14.15 15.94
CA GLY A 233 -1.30 15.36 15.14
C GLY A 233 -2.77 15.84 15.12
N GLY A 234 -3.68 15.17 15.84
CA GLY A 234 -5.11 15.43 15.74
C GLY A 234 -5.66 15.20 14.32
N THR A 235 -6.91 15.61 14.04
CA THR A 235 -7.59 15.32 12.75
C THR A 235 -6.83 15.84 11.53
N GLN A 236 -6.16 17.00 11.62
CA GLN A 236 -5.39 17.56 10.50
C GLN A 236 -4.19 16.69 10.12
N GLY A 237 -3.57 16.01 11.09
CA GLY A 237 -2.50 15.05 10.82
C GLY A 237 -2.97 13.87 9.97
N PHE A 238 -4.16 13.34 10.24
CA PHE A 238 -4.75 12.24 9.46
C PHE A 238 -5.10 12.67 8.04
N GLU A 239 -5.69 13.85 7.86
CA GLU A 239 -5.97 14.43 6.54
C GLU A 239 -4.68 14.62 5.73
N ARG A 240 -3.61 15.13 6.38
CA ARG A 240 -2.31 15.32 5.74
C ARG A 240 -1.72 14.01 5.23
N VAL A 241 -1.82 12.94 6.02
CA VAL A 241 -1.37 11.61 5.60
C VAL A 241 -2.13 11.16 4.35
N LEU A 242 -3.46 11.30 4.33
CA LEU A 242 -4.26 10.94 3.16
C LEU A 242 -3.90 11.77 1.91
N ASP A 243 -3.62 13.06 2.05
CA ASP A 243 -3.19 13.91 0.92
C ASP A 243 -1.89 13.42 0.29
N LEU A 244 -0.93 13.00 1.12
CA LEU A 244 0.34 12.46 0.66
C LEU A 244 0.17 11.08 0.02
N LEU A 245 -0.63 10.21 0.64
CA LEU A 245 -0.87 8.86 0.14
C LEU A 245 -1.65 8.87 -1.19
N ASP A 246 -2.61 9.77 -1.36
CA ASP A 246 -3.37 9.92 -2.61
C ASP A 246 -2.46 10.35 -3.78
N ASP A 247 -1.62 11.36 -3.55
CA ASP A 247 -0.62 11.82 -4.52
C ASP A 247 0.40 10.72 -4.85
N ALA A 248 0.97 10.10 -3.81
CA ALA A 248 2.03 9.11 -3.98
C ALA A 248 1.53 7.78 -4.57
N CYS A 249 0.34 7.29 -4.22
CA CYS A 249 -0.22 6.08 -4.83
C CYS A 249 -0.51 6.27 -6.33
N SER A 250 -1.02 7.44 -6.69
CA SER A 250 -1.21 7.82 -8.10
C SER A 250 0.12 7.87 -8.86
N GLY A 251 1.18 8.39 -8.23
CA GLY A 251 2.51 8.40 -8.80
C GLY A 251 3.12 7.01 -8.93
N LEU A 252 2.98 6.18 -7.90
CA LEU A 252 3.44 4.79 -7.87
C LEU A 252 2.81 3.96 -8.98
N LEU A 253 1.49 4.05 -9.18
CA LEU A 253 0.81 3.34 -10.27
C LEU A 253 1.41 3.70 -11.62
N GLN A 254 1.63 4.99 -11.87
CA GLN A 254 2.20 5.45 -13.14
C GLN A 254 3.63 4.95 -13.35
N ASP A 255 4.45 4.94 -12.31
CA ASP A 255 5.82 4.42 -12.39
C ASP A 255 5.82 2.92 -12.67
N CYS A 256 4.94 2.14 -12.02
CA CYS A 256 4.78 0.71 -12.31
C CYS A 256 4.39 0.47 -13.78
N MET A 257 3.44 1.24 -14.33
CA MET A 257 3.00 1.11 -15.73
C MET A 257 4.09 1.51 -16.74
N GLN A 258 4.92 2.50 -16.43
CA GLN A 258 6.03 2.91 -17.29
C GLN A 258 7.13 1.85 -17.34
N MET A 259 7.45 1.23 -16.20
CA MET A 259 8.47 0.17 -16.12
C MET A 259 8.04 -1.09 -16.88
N GLU A 260 6.75 -1.38 -16.97
CA GLU A 260 6.24 -2.47 -17.82
C GLU A 260 6.31 -2.14 -19.31
N SER A 261 6.11 -0.87 -19.67
CA SER A 261 6.14 -0.42 -21.06
C SER A 261 7.57 -0.34 -21.63
N GLY A 262 8.56 -0.03 -20.80
CA GLY A 262 9.98 0.02 -21.17
C GLY A 262 10.71 -1.33 -21.20
N LYS A 263 10.02 -2.43 -20.86
CA LYS A 263 10.53 -3.80 -20.99
C LYS A 263 10.19 -4.47 -22.34
N LYS A 264 9.48 -3.76 -23.23
CA LYS A 264 9.13 -4.22 -24.58
C LYS A 264 10.24 -3.99 -25.59
#